data_AF-A0A643IRJ6-F1
#
_entry.id   AF-A0A643IRJ6-F1
#
_cell.length_a   1.000
_cell.length_b   1.000
_cell.length_c   1.000
_cell.angle_alpha   90.00
_cell.angle_beta   90.00
_cell.angle_gamma   90.00
#
_symmetry.space_group_name_H-M   'P 1'
#
loop_
_entity.id
_entity.type
_entity.pdbx_description
1 polymer ?
#
loop_
_entity_poly.entity_id
_entity_poly.type
_entity_poly.pdbx_seq_one_letter_code
_entity_poly.pdbx_strand_id
1 'polypeptide(L)'
;VESTGLGLDIGDADRICYPIPGTLSMEPWQKRPTAQLLMTMHELEGDPFFADPREVLRQVVARFTEMELTIVAAFELEFYLIDQENVNGR
;
A
#
# COMPACT_ATOMS: atom_id res chain seq x y z
N VAL A 1 8.26 -9.29 14.46
CA VAL A 1 7.41 -10.19 13.65
C VAL A 1 6.41 -10.86 14.59
N GLU A 2 6.82 -11.75 15.49
CA GLU A 2 5.91 -12.43 16.44
C GLU A 2 5.03 -11.49 17.27
N SER A 3 5.55 -10.35 17.72
CA SER A 3 4.79 -9.35 18.51
C SER A 3 3.65 -8.65 17.75
N THR A 4 3.54 -8.85 16.43
CA THR A 4 2.50 -8.23 15.60
C THR A 4 1.25 -9.11 15.47
N GLY A 5 1.27 -10.32 16.03
CA GLY A 5 0.26 -11.35 15.75
C GLY A 5 0.39 -11.96 14.36
N LEU A 6 1.36 -11.51 13.55
CA LEU A 6 1.75 -12.08 12.26
C LEU A 6 3.10 -12.77 12.49
N GLY A 7 3.05 -14.06 12.79
CA GLY A 7 4.22 -14.85 13.17
C GLY A 7 4.22 -16.23 12.51
N LEU A 8 5.40 -16.85 12.46
CA LEU A 8 5.62 -18.18 11.88
C LEU A 8 4.72 -19.26 12.50
N ASP A 9 4.28 -19.09 13.75
CA ASP A 9 3.42 -20.03 14.48
C ASP A 9 2.01 -20.18 13.88
N ILE A 10 1.47 -19.11 13.27
CA ILE A 10 0.19 -19.16 12.54
C ILE A 10 0.38 -19.26 11.01
N GLY A 11 1.62 -19.00 10.54
CA GLY A 11 1.97 -18.89 9.12
C GLY A 11 1.44 -17.61 8.45
N ASP A 12 1.91 -17.34 7.23
CA ASP A 12 1.33 -16.32 6.35
C ASP A 12 0.04 -16.88 5.73
N ALA A 13 -1.03 -16.88 6.53
CA ALA A 13 -2.30 -17.43 6.10
C ALA A 13 -2.92 -16.60 4.97
N ASP A 14 -3.47 -17.28 3.97
CA ASP A 14 -4.15 -16.64 2.85
C ASP A 14 -5.29 -15.73 3.33
N ARG A 15 -5.48 -14.63 2.60
CA ARG A 15 -6.51 -13.61 2.84
C ARG A 15 -7.12 -13.16 1.52
N ILE A 16 -8.29 -12.52 1.60
CA ILE A 16 -9.01 -12.07 0.41
C ILE A 16 -8.53 -10.67 0.06
N CYS A 17 -8.12 -10.47 -1.20
CA CYS A 17 -7.73 -9.15 -1.71
C CYS A 17 -8.74 -8.68 -2.75
N TYR A 18 -9.36 -7.51 -2.51
CA TYR A 18 -10.30 -6.89 -3.43
C TYR A 18 -9.65 -5.76 -4.22
N PRO A 19 -9.96 -5.61 -5.52
CA PRO A 19 -9.47 -4.49 -6.33
C PRO A 19 -10.13 -3.18 -5.89
N ILE A 20 -9.37 -2.10 -5.85
CA ILE A 20 -9.88 -0.76 -5.52
C ILE A 20 -10.35 -0.08 -6.81
N PRO A 21 -11.66 0.27 -6.93
CA PRO A 21 -12.20 0.92 -8.11
C PRO A 21 -11.48 2.24 -8.44
N GLY A 22 -11.31 2.52 -9.72
CA GLY A 22 -10.68 3.75 -10.22
C GLY A 22 -9.16 3.79 -10.14
N THR A 23 -8.50 2.73 -9.67
CA THR A 23 -7.03 2.67 -9.56
C THR A 23 -6.35 1.91 -10.70
N LEU A 24 -7.11 1.32 -11.62
CA LEU A 24 -6.56 0.63 -12.78
C LEU A 24 -5.84 1.61 -13.72
N SER A 25 -4.58 1.32 -13.99
CA SER A 25 -3.72 2.12 -14.87
C SER A 25 -2.82 1.23 -15.72
N MET A 26 -2.55 1.63 -16.95
CA MET A 26 -1.59 0.93 -17.81
C MET A 26 -0.15 1.16 -17.32
N GLU A 27 0.70 0.15 -17.39
CA GLU A 27 2.14 0.29 -17.15
C GLU A 27 2.88 0.57 -18.48
N PRO A 28 3.24 1.83 -18.78
CA PRO A 28 3.74 2.21 -20.11
C PRO A 28 5.15 1.68 -20.41
N TRP A 29 5.88 1.20 -19.41
CA TRP A 29 7.25 0.69 -19.55
C TRP A 29 7.34 -0.82 -19.79
N GLN A 30 6.22 -1.55 -19.74
CA GLN A 30 6.22 -3.01 -19.90
C GLN A 30 6.24 -3.42 -21.38
N LYS A 31 7.01 -4.48 -21.70
CA LYS A 31 7.10 -5.03 -23.07
C LYS A 31 5.80 -5.68 -23.54
N ARG A 32 5.10 -6.36 -22.63
CA ARG A 32 3.76 -6.91 -22.85
C ARG A 32 2.76 -5.88 -22.32
N PRO A 33 1.62 -5.65 -23.01
CA PRO A 33 0.56 -4.80 -22.46
C PRO A 33 0.14 -5.30 -21.08
N THR A 34 0.39 -4.48 -20.06
CA THR A 34 0.15 -4.78 -18.64
C THR A 34 -0.53 -3.57 -18.00
N ALA A 35 -1.46 -3.86 -17.09
CA ALA A 35 -2.09 -2.86 -16.24
C ALA A 35 -1.88 -3.24 -14.77
N GLN A 36 -1.83 -2.22 -13.91
CA GLN A 36 -1.74 -2.32 -12.46
C GLN A 36 -2.96 -1.68 -11.81
N LEU A 37 -3.33 -2.16 -10.62
CA LEU A 37 -4.38 -1.59 -9.79
C LEU A 37 -4.02 -1.79 -8.32
N LEU A 38 -4.56 -0.94 -7.44
CA LEU A 38 -4.38 -1.10 -6.00
C LEU A 38 -5.40 -2.10 -5.46
N MET A 39 -4.99 -2.89 -4.47
CA MET A 39 -5.85 -3.85 -3.79
C MET A 39 -5.92 -3.54 -2.30
N THR A 40 -6.97 -4.03 -1.64
CA THR A 40 -7.12 -4.00 -0.19
C THR A 40 -7.46 -5.38 0.35
N MET A 41 -6.89 -5.72 1.49
CA MET A 41 -6.96 -7.05 2.09
C MET A 41 -8.04 -7.11 3.18
N HIS A 42 -8.77 -8.21 3.21
CA HIS A 42 -9.83 -8.49 4.17
C HIS A 42 -9.65 -9.89 4.75
N GLU A 43 -10.12 -10.07 5.98
CA GLU A 43 -10.34 -11.38 6.60
C GLU A 43 -11.35 -12.21 5.77
N LEU A 44 -11.40 -13.52 6.01
CA LEU A 44 -12.30 -14.42 5.27
C LEU A 44 -13.78 -14.07 5.50
N GLU A 45 -14.08 -13.53 6.68
CA GLU A 45 -15.40 -13.07 7.10
C GLU A 45 -15.79 -11.73 6.45
N GLY A 46 -14.84 -11.07 5.76
CA GLY A 46 -15.06 -9.82 5.05
C GLY A 46 -14.75 -8.56 5.86
N ASP A 47 -14.26 -8.68 7.08
CA ASP A 47 -13.76 -7.54 7.85
C ASP A 47 -12.42 -7.05 7.29
N PRO A 48 -12.10 -5.73 7.36
CA PRO A 48 -10.82 -5.22 6.91
C PRO A 48 -9.64 -5.87 7.65
N PHE A 49 -8.60 -6.25 6.91
CA PHE A 49 -7.39 -6.81 7.52
C PHE A 49 -6.65 -5.72 8.30
N PHE A 50 -6.41 -5.97 9.59
CA PHE A 50 -5.92 -4.92 10.50
C PHE A 50 -4.55 -4.33 10.10
N ALA A 51 -3.73 -5.09 9.38
CA ALA A 51 -2.40 -4.68 8.94
C ALA A 51 -2.36 -4.22 7.46
N ASP A 52 -3.50 -4.10 6.78
CA ASP A 52 -3.56 -3.39 5.48
C ASP A 52 -3.24 -1.90 5.72
N PRO A 53 -2.14 -1.36 5.18
CA PRO A 53 -1.75 0.04 5.42
C PRO A 53 -2.80 1.06 4.96
N ARG A 54 -3.59 0.74 3.93
CA ARG A 54 -4.65 1.61 3.44
C ARG A 54 -5.82 1.62 4.41
N GLU A 55 -6.14 0.49 5.02
CA GLU A 55 -7.16 0.39 6.06
C GLU A 55 -6.73 1.15 7.31
N VAL A 56 -5.48 1.01 7.73
CA VAL A 56 -4.90 1.79 8.83
C VAL A 56 -5.03 3.30 8.57
N LEU A 57 -4.68 3.75 7.36
CA LEU A 57 -4.85 5.15 6.98
C LEU A 57 -6.32 5.58 6.94
N ARG A 58 -7.23 4.72 6.45
CA ARG A 58 -8.68 5.00 6.42
C ARG A 58 -9.22 5.26 7.82
N GLN A 59 -8.79 4.48 8.82
CA GLN A 59 -9.19 4.66 10.22
C GLN A 59 -8.68 6.00 10.79
N VAL A 60 -7.45 6.41 10.44
CA VAL A 60 -6.93 7.73 10.83
C VAL A 60 -7.77 8.84 10.20
N VAL A 61 -8.04 8.77 8.90
CA VAL A 61 -8.85 9.76 8.18
C VAL A 61 -10.27 9.86 8.76
N ALA A 62 -10.90 8.73 9.09
CA ALA A 62 -12.23 8.69 9.70
C ALA A 62 -12.27 9.48 11.03
N ARG A 63 -11.27 9.30 11.91
CA ARG A 63 -11.20 10.01 13.20
C ARG A 63 -11.11 11.52 13.05
N PHE A 64 -10.35 12.02 12.06
CA PHE A 64 -10.32 13.47 11.79
C PHE A 64 -11.63 13.96 11.16
N THR A 65 -12.28 13.12 10.36
CA THR A 65 -13.58 13.45 9.76
C THR A 65 -14.67 13.59 10.82
N GLU A 66 -14.67 12.74 11.84
CA GLU A 66 -15.56 12.85 13.02
C GLU A 66 -15.35 14.16 13.80
N MET A 67 -14.17 14.76 13.70
CA MET A 67 -13.85 16.07 14.28
C MET A 67 -14.17 17.24 13.34
N GLU A 68 -14.82 16.99 12.21
CA GLU A 68 -15.08 17.97 11.15
C GLU A 68 -13.80 18.60 10.55
N LEU A 69 -12.68 17.86 10.61
CA LEU A 69 -11.39 18.28 10.06
C LEU A 69 -11.10 17.60 8.72
N THR A 70 -10.55 18.36 7.78
CA THR A 70 -10.05 17.84 6.50
C THR A 70 -8.54 17.69 6.55
N ILE A 71 -8.05 16.45 6.46
CA ILE A 71 -6.60 16.18 6.39
C ILE A 71 -6.09 16.56 4.99
N VAL A 72 -5.01 17.33 4.95
CA VAL A 72 -4.26 17.62 3.73
C VAL A 72 -2.82 17.18 3.96
N ALA A 73 -2.30 16.36 3.04
CA ALA A 73 -0.92 15.90 3.06
C ALA A 73 -0.25 16.20 1.72
N ALA A 74 0.99 16.68 1.78
CA ALA A 74 1.87 16.84 0.64
C ALA A 74 3.17 16.08 0.96
N PHE A 75 3.64 15.26 0.01
CA PHE A 75 4.84 14.47 0.19
C PHE A 75 5.88 14.92 -0.84
N GLU A 76 7.10 15.13 -0.38
CA GLU A 76 8.27 15.34 -1.22
C GLU A 76 9.09 14.06 -1.21
N LEU A 77 9.20 13.42 -2.37
CA LEU A 77 10.01 12.20 -2.53
C LEU A 77 11.31 12.57 -3.25
N GLU A 78 12.39 12.67 -2.48
CA GLU A 78 13.73 12.86 -3.03
C GLU A 78 14.28 11.53 -3.54
N PHE A 79 14.93 11.55 -4.71
CA PHE A 79 15.61 10.40 -5.27
C PHE A 79 16.88 10.82 -5.99
N TYR A 80 17.82 9.88 -6.11
CA TYR A 80 19.06 10.03 -6.87
C TYR A 80 19.05 9.05 -8.04
N LEU A 81 19.48 9.50 -9.21
CA LEU A 81 19.82 8.61 -10.32
C LEU A 81 21.32 8.36 -10.25
N ILE A 82 21.69 7.10 -10.03
CA ILE A 82 23.08 6.68 -9.91
C ILE A 82 23.46 5.97 -11.22
N ASP A 83 24.49 6.49 -11.88
CA ASP A 83 25.16 5.78 -12.95
C ASP A 83 25.97 4.61 -12.36
N GLN A 84 25.63 3.38 -12.75
CA GLN A 84 26.30 2.19 -12.26
C GLN A 84 27.77 2.12 -12.73
N GLU A 85 28.12 2.77 -13.83
CA GLU A 85 29.49 2.81 -14.35
C GLU A 85 30.34 3.91 -13.69
N ASN A 86 29.71 4.93 -13.09
CA ASN A 86 30.37 6.04 -12.40
C ASN A 86 29.94 6.15 -10.93
N VAL A 87 30.23 5.08 -10.17
CA VAL A 87 29.89 4.96 -8.74
C VAL A 87 30.51 6.07 -7.86
N ASN A 88 31.59 6.72 -8.32
CA ASN A 88 32.28 7.79 -7.60
C ASN A 88 31.70 9.20 -7.85
N GLY A 89 30.67 9.34 -8.71
CA GLY A 89 29.87 10.56 -8.82
C GLY A 89 30.62 11.85 -9.18
N ARG A 90 31.77 11.75 -9.86
CA ARG A 90 32.49 12.90 -10.45
C ARG A 90 32.57 12.78 -11.95
#